data_AF-A0A2N5I9U2-F1
#
_entry.id   AF-A0A2N5I9U2-F1
#
_cell.length_a   1.000
_cell.length_b   1.000
_cell.length_c   1.000
_cell.angle_alpha   90.00
_cell.angle_beta   90.00
_cell.angle_gamma   90.00
#
_symmetry.space_group_name_H-M   'P 1'
#
loop_
_entity.id
_entity.type
_entity.pdbx_description
1 polymer ?
#
loop_
_entity_poly.entity_id
_entity_poly.type
_entity_poly.pdbx_seq_one_letter_code
_entity_poly.pdbx_strand_id
1 'polypeptide(L)'
;MRLASWQLLDRLVQSGCTLFYSGDLDPEGIIIADRLKKRYHHHVVLWRMDQEAYEASVSNEDISNRLAKLNQIVSPEWARLIDLMRDKKRAGYQEAIVTRLISDIRQHINKNQLKGQPRFKQW
;
A
#
# COMPACT_ATOMS: atom_id res chain seq x y z
N MET A 1 8.31 -12.35 3.79
CA MET A 1 8.66 -12.59 2.37
C MET A 1 9.83 -13.55 2.27
N ARG A 2 9.79 -14.48 1.31
CA ARG A 2 10.88 -15.44 1.02
C ARG A 2 11.84 -14.86 -0.02
N LEU A 3 13.05 -15.44 -0.14
CA LEU A 3 14.10 -14.96 -1.06
C LEU A 3 13.65 -14.87 -2.52
N ALA A 4 12.94 -15.89 -3.02
CA ALA A 4 12.44 -15.90 -4.39
C ALA A 4 11.53 -14.70 -4.71
N SER A 5 10.69 -14.28 -3.75
CA SER A 5 9.84 -13.10 -3.90
C SER A 5 10.66 -11.83 -4.05
N TRP A 6 11.73 -11.67 -3.25
CA TRP A 6 12.63 -10.52 -3.36
C TRP A 6 13.35 -10.49 -4.71
N GLN A 7 13.84 -11.63 -5.18
CA GLN A 7 14.48 -11.71 -6.50
C GLN A 7 13.54 -11.34 -7.64
N LEU A 8 12.27 -11.76 -7.57
CA LEU A 8 11.26 -11.35 -8.55
C LEU A 8 11.04 -9.83 -8.54
N LEU A 9 10.83 -9.24 -7.35
CA LEU A 9 10.62 -7.80 -7.23
C LEU A 9 11.83 -7.00 -7.70
N ASP A 10 13.06 -7.47 -7.42
CA ASP A 10 14.29 -6.85 -7.91
C ASP A 10 14.31 -6.81 -9.44
N ARG A 11 13.95 -7.91 -10.11
CA ARG A 11 13.91 -7.97 -11.58
C ARG A 11 12.84 -7.07 -12.18
N LEU A 12 11.65 -7.00 -11.55
CA LEU A 12 10.58 -6.10 -11.98
C LEU A 12 11.05 -4.64 -11.89
N VAL A 13 11.63 -4.24 -10.76
CA VAL A 13 12.14 -2.86 -10.57
C VAL A 13 13.28 -2.56 -11.56
N GLN A 14 14.21 -3.49 -11.79
CA GLN A 14 15.29 -3.34 -12.78
C GLN A 14 14.77 -3.17 -14.21
N SER A 15 13.62 -3.77 -14.54
CA SER A 15 12.94 -3.57 -15.84
C SER A 15 12.18 -2.25 -15.96
N GLY A 16 12.23 -1.40 -14.93
CA GLY A 16 11.55 -0.09 -14.90
C GLY A 16 10.11 -0.14 -14.40
N CYS A 17 9.65 -1.27 -13.83
CA CYS A 17 8.31 -1.34 -13.22
C CYS A 17 8.24 -0.50 -11.95
N THR A 18 7.09 0.16 -11.75
CA THR A 18 6.69 0.72 -10.45
C THR A 18 5.81 -0.30 -9.74
N LEU A 19 6.16 -0.63 -8.50
CA LEU A 19 5.42 -1.55 -7.65
C LEU A 19 4.36 -0.77 -6.85
N PHE A 20 3.10 -1.13 -7.01
CA PHE A 20 2.01 -0.63 -6.15
C PHE A 20 1.73 -1.70 -5.09
N TYR A 21 2.00 -1.38 -3.83
CA TYR A 21 1.80 -2.29 -2.71
C TYR A 21 0.62 -1.85 -1.86
N SER A 22 -0.35 -2.75 -1.67
CA SER A 22 -1.46 -2.60 -0.74
C SER A 22 -1.57 -3.90 0.06
N GLY A 23 -1.88 -3.81 1.35
CA GLY A 23 -2.03 -4.95 2.23
C GLY A 23 -2.82 -4.56 3.48
N ASP A 24 -2.87 -5.47 4.45
CA ASP A 24 -3.55 -5.19 5.71
C ASP A 24 -2.83 -4.08 6.49
N LEU A 25 -3.64 -3.28 7.18
CA LEU A 25 -3.22 -2.22 8.08
C LEU A 25 -3.09 -2.79 9.49
N ASP A 26 -2.11 -3.68 9.62
CA ASP A 26 -1.71 -4.36 10.85
C ASP A 26 -0.17 -4.32 10.99
N PRO A 27 0.41 -4.72 12.13
CA PRO A 27 1.86 -4.61 12.32
C PRO A 27 2.70 -5.28 11.24
N GLU A 28 2.29 -6.46 10.76
CA GLU A 28 2.98 -7.25 9.74
C GLU A 28 2.92 -6.56 8.36
N GLY A 29 1.75 -6.05 7.97
CA GLY A 29 1.55 -5.32 6.72
C GLY A 29 2.37 -4.04 6.67
N ILE A 30 2.39 -3.25 7.76
CA ILE A 30 3.25 -2.05 7.86
C ILE A 30 4.74 -2.43 7.77
N ILE A 31 5.17 -3.53 8.40
CA ILE A 31 6.57 -3.98 8.31
C ILE A 31 6.95 -4.37 6.88
N ILE A 32 6.07 -5.04 6.14
CA ILE A 32 6.33 -5.38 4.73
C ILE A 32 6.41 -4.10 3.90
N ALA A 33 5.47 -3.18 4.08
CA ALA A 33 5.43 -1.90 3.39
C ALA A 33 6.71 -1.07 3.63
N ASP A 34 7.14 -0.93 4.89
CA ASP A 34 8.37 -0.23 5.27
C ASP A 34 9.61 -0.87 4.65
N ARG A 35 9.69 -2.21 4.63
CA ARG A 35 10.80 -2.92 3.97
C ARG A 35 10.83 -2.68 2.46
N LEU A 36 9.67 -2.70 1.80
CA LEU A 36 9.56 -2.41 0.36
C LEU A 36 10.00 -0.97 0.07
N LYS A 37 9.55 0.00 0.86
CA LYS A 37 9.96 1.41 0.70
C LYS A 37 11.44 1.63 0.95
N LYS A 38 12.02 1.01 1.98
CA LYS A 38 13.47 1.09 2.25
C LYS A 38 14.31 0.48 1.15
N ARG A 39 13.85 -0.61 0.52
CA ARG A 39 14.61 -1.32 -0.54
C ARG A 39 14.50 -0.64 -1.90
N TYR A 40 13.31 -0.19 -2.27
CA TYR A 40 13.00 0.23 -3.64
C TYR A 40 12.67 1.73 -3.77
N HIS A 41 12.63 2.46 -2.66
CA HIS A 41 12.49 3.92 -2.61
C HIS A 41 11.30 4.45 -3.43
N HIS A 42 11.60 5.12 -4.54
CA HIS A 42 10.62 5.75 -5.43
C HIS A 42 9.96 4.76 -6.39
N HIS A 43 10.49 3.54 -6.53
CA HIS A 43 9.89 2.48 -7.33
C HIS A 43 8.74 1.76 -6.61
N VAL A 44 8.48 2.08 -5.33
CA VAL A 44 7.32 1.56 -4.59
C VAL A 44 6.38 2.70 -4.22
N VAL A 45 5.13 2.53 -4.61
CA VAL A 45 4.00 3.34 -4.19
C VAL A 45 3.17 2.52 -3.20
N LEU A 46 3.01 3.06 -2.00
CA LEU A 46 2.11 2.51 -1.00
C LEU A 46 0.68 2.91 -1.37
N TRP A 47 -0.15 1.94 -1.72
CA TRP A 47 -1.48 2.14 -2.26
C TRP A 47 -2.52 1.85 -1.19
N ARG A 48 -3.25 2.91 -0.79
CA ARG A 48 -4.25 2.87 0.30
C ARG A 48 -3.68 2.30 1.61
N MET A 49 -2.48 2.73 1.95
CA MET A 49 -1.79 2.39 3.20
C MET A 49 -1.61 3.64 4.07
N ASP A 50 -2.70 4.36 4.30
CA ASP A 50 -2.75 5.62 5.02
C ASP A 50 -3.84 5.60 6.11
N GLN A 51 -3.97 6.70 6.85
CA GLN A 51 -4.91 6.83 7.96
C GLN A 51 -6.36 6.75 7.49
N GLU A 52 -6.68 7.31 6.32
CA GLU A 52 -8.04 7.27 5.77
C GLU A 52 -8.45 5.83 5.43
N ALA A 53 -7.53 5.09 4.78
CA ALA A 53 -7.71 3.67 4.52
C ALA A 53 -7.82 2.85 5.81
N TYR A 54 -7.05 3.20 6.85
CA TYR A 54 -7.13 2.52 8.14
C TYR A 54 -8.49 2.72 8.79
N GLU A 55 -8.94 3.97 8.92
CA GLU A 55 -10.25 4.29 9.50
C GLU A 55 -11.40 3.60 8.76
N ALA A 56 -11.30 3.51 7.43
CA ALA A 56 -12.30 2.84 6.61
C ALA A 56 -12.24 1.30 6.65
N SER A 57 -11.17 0.71 7.21
CA SER A 57 -10.94 -0.74 7.23
C SER A 57 -10.87 -1.36 8.62
N VAL A 58 -10.95 -0.55 9.68
CA VAL A 58 -10.81 -1.03 11.07
C VAL A 58 -11.75 -2.21 11.34
N SER A 59 -11.16 -3.32 11.79
CA SER A 59 -11.86 -4.54 12.15
C SER A 59 -11.98 -4.69 13.68
N ASN A 60 -12.63 -5.77 14.10
CA ASN A 60 -12.71 -6.14 15.52
C ASN A 60 -11.50 -6.98 15.98
N GLU A 61 -10.52 -7.25 15.13
CA GLU A 61 -9.33 -8.01 15.56
C GLU A 61 -8.46 -7.15 16.47
N ASP A 62 -8.18 -7.67 17.67
CA ASP A 62 -7.24 -7.05 18.61
C ASP A 62 -5.80 -7.34 18.20
N ILE A 63 -4.98 -6.29 18.05
CA ILE A 63 -3.57 -6.38 17.68
C ILE A 63 -2.62 -5.95 18.79
N SER A 64 -3.12 -5.74 20.01
CA SER A 64 -2.35 -5.22 21.15
C SER A 64 -1.05 -5.98 21.38
N ASN A 65 -1.09 -7.32 21.27
CA ASN A 65 0.06 -8.21 21.45
C ASN A 65 1.11 -8.11 20.33
N ARG A 66 0.75 -7.54 19.16
CA ARG A 66 1.62 -7.40 17.98
C ARG A 66 2.14 -5.97 17.81
N LEU A 67 1.56 -4.96 18.46
CA LEU A 67 1.93 -3.55 18.32
C LEU A 67 3.42 -3.27 18.61
N ALA A 68 4.05 -4.01 19.53
CA ALA A 68 5.48 -3.86 19.83
C ALA A 68 6.38 -4.08 18.60
N LYS A 69 5.92 -4.83 17.60
CA LYS A 69 6.64 -5.04 16.33
C LYS A 69 6.84 -3.73 15.55
N LEU A 70 5.97 -2.74 15.75
CA LEU A 70 6.05 -1.43 15.09
C LEU A 70 7.17 -0.54 15.66
N ASN A 71 7.74 -0.88 16.83
CA ASN A 71 8.82 -0.10 17.44
C ASN A 71 10.12 -0.11 16.62
N GLN A 72 10.30 -1.07 15.72
CA GLN A 72 11.44 -1.10 14.79
C GLN A 72 11.29 -0.12 13.61
N ILE A 73 10.12 0.49 13.44
CA ILE A 73 9.83 1.39 12.32
C ILE A 73 10.16 2.82 12.74
N VAL A 74 11.21 3.36 12.11
CA VAL A 74 11.73 4.71 12.35
C VAL A 74 11.32 5.72 11.26
N SER A 75 10.71 5.24 10.17
CA SER A 75 10.38 6.08 9.02
C SER A 75 9.24 7.05 9.39
N PRO A 76 9.43 8.39 9.26
CA PRO A 76 8.44 9.37 9.70
C PRO A 76 7.08 9.27 9.01
N GLU A 77 7.05 8.72 7.79
CA GLU A 77 5.84 8.51 7.00
C GLU A 77 4.79 7.64 7.71
N TRP A 78 5.22 6.71 8.57
CA TRP A 78 4.34 5.82 9.31
C TRP A 78 3.85 6.38 10.64
N ALA A 79 4.48 7.42 11.18
CA ALA A 79 4.30 7.85 12.56
C ALA A 79 2.82 8.04 12.93
N ARG A 80 2.10 8.83 12.12
CA ARG A 80 0.67 9.12 12.35
C ARG A 80 -0.23 7.88 12.27
N LEU A 81 0.06 6.97 11.34
CA LEU A 81 -0.73 5.74 11.19
C LEU A 81 -0.45 4.77 12.34
N ILE A 82 0.82 4.61 12.72
CA ILE A 82 1.23 3.78 13.87
C ILE A 82 0.61 4.30 15.16
N ASP A 83 0.59 5.62 15.37
CA ASP A 83 -0.04 6.21 16.56
C ASP A 83 -1.55 5.94 16.60
N LEU A 84 -2.23 6.04 15.45
CA LEU A 84 -3.64 5.70 15.34
C LEU A 84 -3.91 4.21 15.61
N MET A 85 -3.02 3.32 15.15
CA MET A 85 -3.08 1.89 15.46
C MET A 85 -2.82 1.58 16.93
N ARG A 86 -1.93 2.34 17.60
CA ARG A 86 -1.67 2.21 19.04
C ARG A 86 -2.84 2.67 19.89
N ASP A 87 -3.55 3.71 19.44
CA ASP A 87 -4.77 4.20 20.08
C ASP A 87 -5.91 3.18 19.95
N LYS A 88 -6.25 2.80 18.72
CA LYS A 88 -7.37 1.88 18.45
C LYS A 88 -7.09 0.43 18.84
N LYS A 89 -5.84 -0.02 18.73
CA LYS A 89 -5.40 -1.40 18.96
C LYS A 89 -6.14 -2.44 18.11
N ARG A 90 -6.56 -2.05 16.91
CA ARG A 90 -7.27 -2.91 15.96
C ARG A 90 -6.52 -3.06 14.64
N ALA A 91 -6.68 -4.19 13.97
CA ALA A 91 -6.24 -4.35 12.58
C ALA A 91 -7.18 -3.57 11.64
N GLY A 92 -6.67 -3.15 10.49
CA GLY A 92 -7.50 -2.75 9.34
C GLY A 92 -7.34 -3.77 8.21
N TYR A 93 -8.43 -4.37 7.74
CA TYR A 93 -8.36 -5.41 6.73
C TYR A 93 -8.48 -4.85 5.31
N GLN A 94 -7.64 -5.32 4.39
CA GLN A 94 -7.61 -4.82 3.02
C GLN A 94 -8.96 -5.04 2.29
N GLU A 95 -9.63 -6.18 2.53
CA GLU A 95 -10.90 -6.49 1.88
C GLU A 95 -12.01 -5.50 2.23
N ALA A 96 -11.93 -4.84 3.40
CA ALA A 96 -12.92 -3.84 3.82
C ALA A 96 -12.94 -2.62 2.89
N ILE A 97 -11.84 -2.34 2.19
CA ILE A 97 -11.72 -1.23 1.23
C ILE A 97 -11.61 -1.71 -0.22
N VAL A 98 -11.95 -2.97 -0.52
CA VAL A 98 -11.81 -3.56 -1.86
C VAL A 98 -12.53 -2.75 -2.95
N THR A 99 -13.70 -2.19 -2.64
CA THR A 99 -14.46 -1.36 -3.58
C THR A 99 -13.70 -0.07 -3.94
N ARG A 100 -12.96 0.50 -2.98
CA ARG A 100 -12.10 1.68 -3.22
C ARG A 100 -10.92 1.30 -4.11
N LEU A 101 -10.27 0.16 -3.84
CA LEU A 101 -9.17 -0.35 -4.66
C LEU A 101 -9.62 -0.60 -6.12
N ILE A 102 -10.77 -1.24 -6.31
CA ILE A 102 -11.34 -1.45 -7.66
C ILE A 102 -11.65 -0.12 -8.35
N SER A 103 -12.20 0.86 -7.61
CA SER A 103 -12.48 2.19 -8.15
C SER A 103 -11.21 2.89 -8.63
N ASP A 104 -10.12 2.85 -7.86
CA ASP A 104 -8.83 3.44 -8.24
C ASP A 104 -8.30 2.84 -9.55
N ILE A 105 -8.35 1.51 -9.68
CA ILE A 105 -7.93 0.81 -10.91
C ILE A 105 -8.79 1.24 -12.10
N ARG A 106 -10.12 1.22 -11.94
CA ARG A 106 -11.05 1.61 -13.03
C ARG A 106 -10.81 3.05 -13.47
N GLN A 107 -10.63 3.97 -12.54
CA GLN A 107 -10.34 5.37 -12.84
C GLN A 107 -8.99 5.52 -13.56
N HIS A 108 -7.97 4.77 -13.16
CA HIS A 108 -6.67 4.79 -13.81
C HIS A 108 -6.74 4.27 -15.25
N ILE A 109 -7.42 3.15 -15.48
CA ILE A 109 -7.65 2.58 -16.81
C ILE A 109 -8.41 3.58 -17.70
N ASN A 110 -9.52 4.14 -17.21
CA ASN A 110 -10.33 5.09 -17.98
C ASN A 110 -9.53 6.35 -18.35
N LYS A 111 -8.72 6.89 -17.43
CA LYS A 111 -7.84 8.03 -17.71
C LYS A 111 -6.80 7.71 -18.79
N ASN A 112 -6.25 6.49 -18.81
CA ASN A 112 -5.29 6.08 -19.83
C ASN A 112 -5.95 5.83 -21.20
N GLN A 113 -7.19 5.33 -21.24
CA GLN A 113 -7.97 5.21 -22.48
C GLN A 113 -8.29 6.59 -23.09
N LEU A 114 -8.61 7.59 -22.28
CA LEU A 114 -8.84 8.96 -22.74
C LEU A 114 -7.56 9.64 -23.26
N LYS A 115 -6.38 9.28 -22.74
CA LYS A 115 -5.08 9.75 -23.25
C LYS A 115 -4.64 9.06 -24.55
N GLY A 116 -5.26 7.93 -24.90
CA GLY A 116 -4.97 7.13 -26.09
C GLY A 116 -5.85 7.42 -27.31
N GLN A 117 -6.79 8.39 -27.24
CA GLN A 117 -7.55 8.76 -28.44
C GLN A 117 -6.64 9.51 -29.44
N PRO A 118 -6.52 9.04 -30.70
CA PRO A 118 -5.86 9.81 -31.74
C PRO A 118 -6.63 11.11 -31.90
N ARG A 119 -5.94 12.27 -31.89
CA ARG A 119 -6.49 13.50 -32.45
C ARG A 119 -6.64 13.30 -33.95
N PHE A 120 -7.69 12.62 -34.39
CA PHE A 120 -8.18 12.78 -35.75
C PHE A 120 -8.65 14.22 -35.87
N LYS A 121 -7.75 15.08 -36.38
CA LYS A 121 -8.15 16.36 -36.94
C LYS A 121 -9.06 16.05 -38.14
N GLN A 122 -10.27 16.58 -38.06
CA GLN A 122 -11.19 16.68 -39.17
C GLN A 122 -10.57 17.57 -40.27
N TRP A 123 -10.94 17.22 -41.51
CA TRP A 123 -10.63 17.80 -42.82
C TRP A 123 -9.28 17.38 -43.42
#